data_AF-A0A150U583-F1
#
_entry.id   AF-A0A150U583-F1
#
_cell.length_a   1.000
_cell.length_b   1.000
_cell.length_c   1.000
_cell.angle_alpha   90.00
_cell.angle_beta   90.00
_cell.angle_gamma   90.00
#
_symmetry.space_group_name_H-M   'P 1'
#
loop_
_entity.id
_entity.type
_entity.pdbx_description
1 polymer ?
#
loop_
_entity_poly.entity_id
_entity_poly.type
_entity_poly.pdbx_seq_one_letter_code
_entity_poly.pdbx_strand_id
1 'polypeptide(L)'
;MAPNPIFISHRFEYSRIARAMKKVIETASHGQIDVFISEDIPRGNEWRPLIEHHLRTAQSLFLLYGAPYEDWSWCFYEAGYFAAAEPAVADRRIFCLIRPNVNPPGPLSHLQMLTSKDQLIKELIGIFERNALDVDANELRGLVAKLDSSLFGEIREFDGYPRVHFVASDAELAQGKIPPAAQFTGDDNVLGDLFTIQARSVPWCKVQKLANTESGKLNFVYKWLEETAQILLAARENEFVAPQAVLIGRGGRRYRTLLHRARVQGDGDYRCEFLAIEEVGGPLTGLSSKQLSLLTAIRMGYRFRSEIIQKFPADFDAQSSDERERRIQQIPRVIEDLTVESKTRGNISTEDFLAAFDDVESEKMSRLLDYWPILAREMYKSLGLSSDGKTVIRPGLVGSDVERYRTALKGMRLLNIEFLSRSCARVAQMMKRSEQELTDNAKALEDAVKSLTGPDIKTAA
;
A
#
# COMPACT_ATOMS: atom_id res chain seq x y z
N MET A 1 51.68 -8.05 -9.89
CA MET A 1 50.98 -6.89 -9.30
C MET A 1 49.74 -7.42 -8.60
N ALA A 2 49.32 -6.83 -7.48
CA ALA A 2 48.04 -7.21 -6.87
C ALA A 2 46.91 -6.87 -7.85
N PRO A 3 45.90 -7.74 -8.02
CA PRO A 3 44.75 -7.41 -8.86
C PRO A 3 44.03 -6.17 -8.35
N ASN A 4 43.50 -5.41 -9.30
CA ASN A 4 42.89 -4.12 -9.06
C ASN A 4 41.49 -4.28 -8.41
N PRO A 5 41.20 -3.56 -7.31
CA PRO A 5 39.91 -3.67 -6.62
C PRO A 5 38.74 -3.11 -7.44
N ILE A 6 37.54 -3.62 -7.14
CA ILE A 6 36.28 -3.22 -7.75
C ILE A 6 35.32 -2.70 -6.68
N PHE A 7 34.64 -1.60 -6.98
CA PHE A 7 33.55 -1.06 -6.17
C PHE A 7 32.20 -1.29 -6.87
N ILE A 8 31.20 -1.82 -6.19
CA ILE A 8 29.84 -1.94 -6.72
C ILE A 8 28.92 -0.94 -6.00
N SER A 9 28.61 0.17 -6.68
CA SER A 9 27.66 1.19 -6.23
C SER A 9 26.24 0.77 -6.56
N HIS A 10 25.34 0.83 -5.59
CA HIS A 10 23.94 0.43 -5.74
C HIS A 10 23.07 0.98 -4.59
N ARG A 11 21.74 0.96 -4.77
CA ARG A 11 20.79 1.21 -3.68
C ARG A 11 20.53 -0.07 -2.88
N PHE A 12 20.14 0.08 -1.61
CA PHE A 12 19.87 -1.03 -0.69
C PHE A 12 18.86 -2.05 -1.24
N GLU A 13 17.86 -1.60 -2.00
CA GLU A 13 16.85 -2.43 -2.66
C GLU A 13 17.46 -3.43 -3.65
N TYR A 14 18.64 -3.12 -4.19
CA TYR A 14 19.41 -3.97 -5.12
C TYR A 14 20.51 -4.78 -4.42
N SER A 15 20.58 -4.80 -3.08
CA SER A 15 21.65 -5.46 -2.32
C SER A 15 21.78 -6.97 -2.60
N ARG A 16 20.67 -7.64 -2.94
CA ARG A 16 20.70 -9.05 -3.37
C ARG A 16 21.47 -9.22 -4.68
N ILE A 17 21.25 -8.30 -5.63
CA ILE A 17 21.87 -8.33 -6.95
C ILE A 17 23.34 -7.95 -6.85
N ALA A 18 23.68 -6.91 -6.06
CA ALA A 18 25.05 -6.52 -5.79
C ALA A 18 25.87 -7.66 -5.16
N ARG A 19 25.32 -8.33 -4.13
CA ARG A 19 25.96 -9.51 -3.53
C ARG A 19 26.15 -10.66 -4.52
N ALA A 20 25.18 -10.89 -5.39
CA ALA A 20 25.28 -11.92 -6.41
C ALA A 20 26.35 -11.57 -7.45
N MET A 21 26.43 -10.31 -7.88
CA MET A 21 27.47 -9.82 -8.80
C MET A 21 28.87 -9.89 -8.16
N LYS A 22 29.01 -9.45 -6.90
CA LYS A 22 30.24 -9.61 -6.11
C LYS A 22 30.69 -11.07 -6.11
N LYS A 23 29.79 -12.00 -5.75
CA LYS A 23 30.08 -13.43 -5.75
C LYS A 23 30.51 -13.97 -7.12
N VAL A 24 29.91 -13.51 -8.22
CA VAL A 24 30.31 -13.92 -9.58
C VAL A 24 31.75 -13.49 -9.87
N ILE A 25 32.11 -12.25 -9.56
CA ILE A 25 33.45 -11.71 -9.80
C ILE A 25 34.50 -12.42 -8.92
N GLU A 26 34.21 -12.58 -7.62
CA GLU A 26 35.10 -13.26 -6.69
C GLU A 26 35.27 -14.74 -7.05
N THR A 27 34.20 -15.43 -7.46
CA THR A 27 34.30 -16.84 -7.88
C THR A 27 35.16 -16.98 -9.13
N ALA A 28 34.88 -16.18 -10.17
CA ALA A 28 35.61 -16.23 -11.44
C ALA A 28 37.08 -15.82 -11.32
N SER A 29 37.41 -14.94 -10.36
CA SER A 29 38.80 -14.54 -10.07
C SER A 29 39.49 -15.42 -9.03
N HIS A 30 38.83 -16.48 -8.53
CA HIS A 30 39.31 -17.30 -7.41
C HIS A 30 39.69 -16.47 -6.17
N GLY A 31 38.92 -15.42 -5.90
CA GLY A 31 39.11 -14.49 -4.77
C GLY A 31 40.28 -13.54 -4.93
N GLN A 32 40.90 -13.47 -6.12
CA GLN A 32 42.08 -12.62 -6.34
C GLN A 32 41.73 -11.15 -6.53
N ILE A 33 40.52 -10.83 -6.99
CA ILE A 33 40.01 -9.45 -7.06
C ILE A 33 39.17 -9.16 -5.82
N ASP A 34 39.56 -8.12 -5.08
CA ASP A 34 38.75 -7.58 -3.99
C ASP A 34 37.56 -6.80 -4.55
N VAL A 35 36.36 -7.17 -4.09
CA VAL A 35 35.10 -6.55 -4.52
C VAL A 35 34.35 -6.01 -3.31
N PHE A 36 34.16 -4.70 -3.29
CA PHE A 36 33.51 -4.02 -2.18
C PHE A 36 32.06 -3.60 -2.52
N ILE A 37 31.15 -3.85 -1.58
CA ILE A 37 29.78 -3.29 -1.54
C ILE A 37 29.54 -2.60 -0.19
N SER A 38 28.69 -1.58 -0.16
CA SER A 38 28.42 -0.80 1.06
C SER A 38 27.81 -1.64 2.19
N GLU A 39 27.11 -2.74 1.91
CA GLU A 39 26.57 -3.68 2.92
C GLU A 39 27.64 -4.50 3.64
N ASP A 40 28.88 -4.52 3.14
CA ASP A 40 29.99 -5.17 3.86
C ASP A 40 30.38 -4.38 5.12
N ILE A 41 29.96 -3.11 5.25
CA ILE A 41 30.27 -2.27 6.40
C ILE A 41 29.44 -2.72 7.61
N PRO A 42 30.09 -3.10 8.74
CA PRO A 42 29.39 -3.44 9.97
C PRO A 42 28.57 -2.27 10.49
N ARG A 43 27.36 -2.56 10.99
CA ARG A 43 26.49 -1.54 11.61
C ARG A 43 27.18 -0.91 12.81
N GLY A 44 27.09 0.41 12.92
CA GLY A 44 27.69 1.18 14.01
C GLY A 44 29.09 1.74 13.72
N ASN A 45 29.70 1.38 12.59
CA ASN A 45 30.96 1.98 12.15
C ASN A 45 30.73 3.30 11.39
N GLU A 46 31.77 4.15 11.36
CA GLU A 46 31.80 5.31 10.46
C GLU A 46 31.87 4.83 9.01
N TRP A 47 30.71 4.72 8.38
CA TRP A 47 30.56 4.14 7.05
C TRP A 47 31.16 5.03 5.94
N ARG A 48 31.10 6.36 6.11
CA ARG A 48 31.52 7.30 5.06
C ARG A 48 33.02 7.25 4.75
N PRO A 49 33.94 7.33 5.74
CA PRO A 49 35.37 7.19 5.48
C PRO A 49 35.74 5.86 4.80
N LEU A 50 35.02 4.77 5.13
CA LEU A 50 35.23 3.46 4.52
C LEU A 50 34.82 3.45 3.04
N ILE A 51 33.64 3.98 2.71
CA ILE A 51 33.21 4.12 1.32
C ILE A 51 34.21 4.97 0.53
N GLU A 52 34.61 6.12 1.06
CA GLU A 52 35.59 6.99 0.40
C GLU A 52 36.95 6.31 0.19
N HIS A 53 37.40 5.49 1.14
CA HIS A 53 38.62 4.69 1.01
C HIS A 53 38.52 3.67 -0.13
N HIS A 54 37.43 2.89 -0.18
CA HIS A 54 37.23 1.89 -1.24
C HIS A 54 37.01 2.53 -2.61
N LEU A 55 36.29 3.66 -2.69
CA LEU A 55 36.15 4.40 -3.94
C LEU A 55 37.51 4.92 -4.42
N ARG A 56 38.38 5.42 -3.53
CA ARG A 56 39.71 5.92 -3.92
C ARG A 56 40.62 4.80 -4.42
N THR A 57 40.56 3.62 -3.81
CA THR A 57 41.44 2.49 -4.14
C THR A 57 40.94 1.62 -5.30
N ALA A 58 39.64 1.63 -5.59
CA ALA A 58 39.08 0.87 -6.69
C ALA A 58 39.54 1.38 -8.07
N GLN A 59 39.76 0.46 -9.01
CA GLN A 59 40.10 0.77 -10.40
C GLN A 59 38.89 0.69 -11.33
N SER A 60 37.85 -0.02 -10.92
CA SER A 60 36.59 -0.11 -11.65
C SER A 60 35.42 0.10 -10.70
N LEU A 61 34.43 0.88 -11.15
CA LEU A 61 33.18 1.06 -10.46
C LEU A 61 32.06 0.48 -11.32
N PHE A 62 31.29 -0.45 -10.77
CA PHE A 62 30.03 -0.87 -11.35
C PHE A 62 28.90 -0.14 -10.65
N LEU A 63 28.09 0.62 -11.39
CA LEU A 63 26.87 1.22 -10.89
C LEU A 63 25.69 0.36 -11.31
N LEU A 64 24.98 -0.24 -10.35
CA LEU A 64 23.75 -0.97 -10.60
C LEU A 64 22.58 0.00 -10.68
N TYR A 65 22.28 0.49 -11.88
CA TYR A 65 21.19 1.43 -12.10
C TYR A 65 19.88 0.70 -12.43
N GLY A 66 18.91 0.87 -11.56
CA GLY A 66 17.60 0.25 -11.64
C GLY A 66 16.54 1.17 -12.24
N ALA A 67 15.47 1.43 -11.49
CA ALA A 67 14.37 2.27 -11.98
C ALA A 67 14.75 3.77 -12.01
N PRO A 68 14.49 4.51 -13.10
CA PRO A 68 14.90 5.92 -13.22
C PRO A 68 14.24 6.86 -12.22
N TYR A 69 13.10 6.42 -11.69
CA TYR A 69 12.29 7.20 -10.78
C TYR A 69 12.80 7.17 -9.35
N GLU A 70 13.73 6.28 -9.02
CA GLU A 70 14.27 6.15 -7.67
C GLU A 70 15.26 7.26 -7.32
N ASP A 71 15.52 7.44 -6.03
CA ASP A 71 16.55 8.37 -5.60
C ASP A 71 17.93 7.72 -5.73
N TRP A 72 18.67 8.16 -6.75
CA TRP A 72 20.03 7.73 -7.07
C TRP A 72 21.09 8.73 -6.61
N SER A 73 20.71 9.77 -5.85
CA SER A 73 21.62 10.87 -5.47
C SER A 73 22.88 10.36 -4.79
N TRP A 74 22.74 9.34 -3.93
CA TRP A 74 23.87 8.70 -3.27
C TRP A 74 24.81 7.98 -4.23
N CYS A 75 24.28 7.15 -5.13
CA CYS A 75 25.09 6.43 -6.10
C CYS A 75 25.77 7.38 -7.11
N PHE A 76 25.11 8.50 -7.46
CA PHE A 76 25.71 9.55 -8.29
C PHE A 76 26.82 10.30 -7.54
N TYR A 77 26.66 10.53 -6.24
CA TYR A 77 27.74 11.05 -5.40
C TYR A 77 28.95 10.10 -5.41
N GLU A 78 28.74 8.79 -5.24
CA GLU A 78 29.82 7.79 -5.29
C GLU A 78 30.52 7.75 -6.66
N ALA A 79 29.73 7.75 -7.75
CA ALA A 79 30.27 7.79 -9.11
C ALA A 79 31.07 9.07 -9.39
N GLY A 80 30.57 10.22 -8.93
CA GLY A 80 31.27 11.50 -9.04
C GLY A 80 32.56 11.53 -8.21
N TYR A 81 32.53 11.03 -6.99
CA TYR A 81 33.72 10.92 -6.12
C TYR A 81 34.77 10.00 -6.74
N PHE A 82 34.35 8.85 -7.30
CA PHE A 82 35.24 7.92 -8.01
C PHE A 82 35.90 8.56 -9.24
N ALA A 83 35.14 9.37 -10.01
CA ALA A 83 35.63 10.05 -11.20
C ALA A 83 36.60 11.20 -10.88
N ALA A 84 36.45 11.85 -9.72
CA ALA A 84 37.24 13.01 -9.33
C ALA A 84 38.59 12.67 -8.66
N ALA A 85 38.92 11.40 -8.43
CA ALA A 85 40.15 10.99 -7.74
C ALA A 85 41.43 11.18 -8.58
N GLU A 86 42.40 11.97 -8.09
CA GLU A 86 43.73 12.19 -8.68
C GLU A 86 44.83 11.21 -8.18
N PRO A 87 45.93 10.98 -8.94
CA PRO A 87 46.07 11.22 -10.38
C PRO A 87 45.51 10.01 -11.14
N ALA A 88 44.86 10.29 -12.26
CA ALA A 88 44.28 9.30 -13.16
C ALA A 88 45.26 8.15 -13.45
N VAL A 89 45.09 7.01 -12.76
CA VAL A 89 45.48 5.74 -13.36
C VAL A 89 44.65 5.70 -14.64
N ALA A 90 45.32 5.72 -15.80
CA ALA A 90 44.72 5.95 -17.13
C ALA A 90 43.59 4.95 -17.52
N ASP A 91 43.23 4.04 -16.63
CA ASP A 91 42.26 2.97 -16.81
C ASP A 91 41.15 2.93 -15.75
N ARG A 92 40.89 4.01 -14.99
CA ARG A 92 39.73 4.02 -14.08
C ARG A 92 38.44 4.07 -14.90
N ARG A 93 37.55 3.09 -14.72
CA ARG A 93 36.33 2.96 -15.53
C ARG A 93 35.07 2.86 -14.68
N ILE A 94 34.04 3.60 -15.09
CA ILE A 94 32.69 3.46 -14.57
C ILE A 94 31.87 2.65 -15.57
N PHE A 95 31.29 1.56 -15.11
CA PHE A 95 30.39 0.70 -15.84
C PHE A 95 28.99 0.87 -15.27
N CYS A 96 28.11 1.54 -16.00
CA CYS A 96 26.71 1.68 -15.58
C CYS A 96 25.91 0.50 -16.13
N LEU A 97 25.50 -0.42 -15.27
CA LEU A 97 24.60 -1.51 -15.64
C LEU A 97 23.17 -1.00 -15.57
N ILE A 98 22.46 -1.16 -16.66
CA ILE A 98 21.09 -0.67 -16.82
C ILE A 98 20.28 -1.71 -17.60
N ARG A 99 18.97 -1.74 -17.40
CA ARG A 99 18.09 -2.60 -18.20
C ARG A 99 17.94 -2.02 -19.62
N PRO A 100 17.73 -2.84 -20.67
CA PRO A 100 17.65 -2.37 -22.05
C PRO A 100 16.65 -1.23 -22.32
N ASN A 101 15.55 -1.17 -21.56
CA ASN A 101 14.44 -0.23 -21.77
C ASN A 101 14.43 0.94 -20.77
N VAL A 102 15.52 1.14 -20.04
CA VAL A 102 15.64 2.18 -19.01
C VAL A 102 16.53 3.28 -19.58
N ASN A 103 16.08 4.53 -19.47
CA ASN A 103 16.86 5.67 -19.94
C ASN A 103 18.12 5.86 -19.07
N PRO A 104 19.28 6.20 -19.67
CA PRO A 104 20.49 6.49 -18.92
C PRO A 104 20.27 7.60 -17.89
N PRO A 105 20.88 7.50 -16.69
CA PRO A 105 20.79 8.56 -15.70
C PRO A 105 21.46 9.84 -16.22
N GLY A 106 20.79 10.98 -16.09
CA GLY A 106 21.26 12.28 -16.59
C GLY A 106 22.73 12.59 -16.28
N PRO A 107 23.19 12.48 -15.01
CA PRO A 107 24.58 12.75 -14.64
C PRO A 107 25.63 11.86 -15.32
N LEU A 108 25.25 10.66 -15.76
CA LEU A 108 26.15 9.68 -16.38
C LEU A 108 25.78 9.38 -17.83
N SER A 109 24.94 10.20 -18.45
CA SER A 109 24.46 10.02 -19.83
C SER A 109 25.56 10.01 -20.89
N HIS A 110 26.75 10.53 -20.55
CA HIS A 110 27.94 10.53 -21.40
C HIS A 110 28.72 9.21 -21.36
N LEU A 111 28.39 8.29 -20.44
CA LEU A 111 29.04 6.98 -20.33
C LEU A 111 28.37 5.93 -21.22
N GLN A 112 29.14 4.93 -21.64
CA GLN A 112 28.59 3.75 -22.31
C GLN A 112 27.91 2.84 -21.28
N MET A 113 26.62 2.61 -21.49
CA MET A 113 25.81 1.76 -20.62
C MET A 113 25.98 0.27 -20.97
N LEU A 114 25.98 -0.59 -19.96
CA LEU A 114 25.91 -2.04 -20.12
C LEU A 114 24.45 -2.46 -20.01
N THR A 115 23.84 -2.78 -21.15
CA THR A 115 22.41 -3.11 -21.28
C THR A 115 22.13 -4.60 -21.43
N SER A 116 23.17 -5.43 -21.51
CA SER A 116 23.03 -6.87 -21.73
C SER A 116 24.10 -7.68 -21.01
N LYS A 117 23.79 -8.96 -20.76
CA LYS A 117 24.75 -9.91 -20.19
C LYS A 117 26.02 -10.07 -21.04
N ASP A 118 25.90 -10.03 -22.36
CA ASP A 118 27.05 -10.25 -23.25
C ASP A 118 28.04 -9.08 -23.16
N GLN A 119 27.52 -7.85 -23.02
CA GLN A 119 28.35 -6.67 -22.73
C GLN A 119 29.01 -6.79 -21.36
N LEU A 120 28.28 -7.22 -20.33
CA LEU A 120 28.84 -7.42 -19.00
C LEU A 120 29.97 -8.48 -19.00
N ILE A 121 29.75 -9.63 -19.66
CA ILE A 121 30.75 -10.69 -19.80
C ILE A 121 32.00 -10.15 -20.49
N LYS A 122 31.83 -9.40 -21.59
CA LYS A 122 32.95 -8.81 -22.32
C LYS A 122 33.79 -7.88 -21.44
N GLU A 123 33.14 -7.00 -20.68
CA GLU A 123 33.87 -6.07 -19.81
C GLU A 123 34.56 -6.78 -18.64
N LEU A 124 33.92 -7.81 -18.07
CA LEU A 124 34.53 -8.63 -17.01
C LEU A 124 35.77 -9.39 -17.52
N ILE A 125 35.71 -10.00 -18.71
CA ILE A 125 36.88 -10.64 -19.34
C ILE A 125 38.01 -9.62 -19.50
N GLY A 126 37.71 -8.43 -20.03
CA GLY A 126 38.71 -7.38 -20.19
C GLY A 126 39.31 -6.92 -18.85
N ILE A 127 38.53 -6.92 -17.76
CA ILE A 127 39.05 -6.64 -16.41
C ILE A 127 40.00 -7.78 -15.97
N PHE A 128 39.62 -9.04 -16.16
CA PHE A 128 40.45 -10.18 -15.77
C PHE A 128 41.78 -10.22 -16.56
N GLU A 129 41.74 -9.98 -17.86
CA GLU A 129 42.92 -9.89 -18.73
C GLU A 129 43.89 -8.78 -18.27
N ARG A 130 43.37 -7.58 -17.96
CA ARG A 130 44.20 -6.48 -17.43
C ARG A 130 44.86 -6.80 -16.08
N ASN A 131 44.27 -7.73 -15.33
CA ASN A 131 44.83 -8.22 -14.07
C ASN A 131 45.69 -9.48 -14.23
N ALA A 132 45.94 -9.91 -15.47
CA ALA A 132 46.68 -11.14 -15.80
C ALA A 132 46.08 -12.39 -15.11
N LEU A 133 44.75 -12.45 -15.01
CA LEU A 133 44.01 -13.59 -14.47
C LEU A 133 43.51 -14.48 -15.60
N ASP A 134 43.82 -15.77 -15.51
CA ASP A 134 43.26 -16.79 -16.40
C ASP A 134 41.84 -17.14 -15.93
N VAL A 135 40.86 -16.97 -16.80
CA VAL A 135 39.44 -17.16 -16.47
C VAL A 135 38.78 -18.00 -17.56
N ASP A 136 38.08 -19.06 -17.16
CA ASP A 136 37.25 -19.83 -18.06
C ASP A 136 36.02 -19.01 -18.48
N ALA A 137 36.03 -18.54 -19.73
CA ALA A 137 34.94 -17.75 -20.30
C ALA A 137 33.59 -18.50 -20.29
N ASN A 138 33.58 -19.83 -20.36
CA ASN A 138 32.35 -20.62 -20.28
C ASN A 138 31.81 -20.68 -18.85
N GLU A 139 32.69 -20.82 -17.86
CA GLU A 139 32.32 -20.74 -16.45
C GLU A 139 31.73 -19.36 -16.13
N LEU A 140 32.42 -18.29 -16.55
CA LEU A 140 31.96 -16.91 -16.37
C LEU A 140 30.58 -16.68 -17.01
N ARG A 141 30.35 -17.18 -18.23
CA ARG A 141 29.04 -17.14 -18.88
C ARG A 141 27.97 -17.84 -18.04
N GLY A 142 28.28 -19.02 -17.51
CA GLY A 142 27.36 -19.77 -16.65
C GLY A 142 27.05 -19.06 -15.33
N LEU A 143 28.02 -18.35 -14.76
CA LEU A 143 27.85 -17.53 -13.57
C LEU A 143 27.00 -16.28 -13.84
N VAL A 144 27.30 -15.53 -14.91
CA VAL A 144 26.55 -14.32 -15.28
C VAL A 144 25.13 -14.66 -15.75
N ALA A 145 24.91 -15.80 -16.40
CA ALA A 145 23.57 -16.24 -16.81
C ALA A 145 22.59 -16.34 -15.64
N LYS A 146 23.07 -16.66 -14.43
CA LYS A 146 22.24 -16.69 -13.21
C LYS A 146 21.81 -15.29 -12.73
N LEU A 147 22.49 -14.23 -13.18
CA LEU A 147 22.16 -12.84 -12.86
C LEU A 147 21.19 -12.23 -13.89
N ASP A 148 21.10 -12.79 -15.10
CA ASP A 148 20.44 -12.18 -16.26
C ASP A 148 19.01 -11.71 -15.97
N SER A 149 18.17 -12.60 -15.41
CA SER A 149 16.78 -12.28 -15.08
C SER A 149 16.65 -11.19 -14.00
N SER A 150 17.66 -11.04 -13.14
CA SER A 150 17.64 -10.08 -12.03
C SER A 150 18.22 -8.72 -12.43
N LEU A 151 19.30 -8.70 -13.22
CA LEU A 151 19.99 -7.50 -13.69
C LEU A 151 19.33 -6.89 -14.93
N PHE A 152 19.04 -7.71 -15.95
CA PHE A 152 18.60 -7.26 -17.27
C PHE A 152 17.15 -7.63 -17.61
N GLY A 153 16.47 -8.37 -16.73
CA GLY A 153 15.04 -8.69 -16.88
C GLY A 153 14.12 -7.47 -16.75
N GLU A 154 12.82 -7.69 -16.57
CA GLU A 154 11.89 -6.62 -16.19
C GLU A 154 11.95 -6.33 -14.67
N ILE A 155 11.71 -5.08 -14.26
CA ILE A 155 11.72 -4.70 -12.83
C ILE A 155 10.49 -5.32 -12.18
N ARG A 156 10.71 -6.37 -11.39
CA ARG A 156 9.68 -7.09 -10.62
C ARG A 156 9.69 -6.69 -9.15
N GLU A 157 9.79 -5.40 -8.86
CA GLU A 157 9.66 -4.93 -7.48
C GLU A 157 8.17 -4.94 -7.14
N PHE A 158 7.77 -5.74 -6.15
CA PHE A 158 6.38 -6.08 -5.80
C PHE A 158 5.64 -6.92 -6.85
N ASP A 159 6.20 -8.09 -7.21
CA ASP A 159 5.44 -9.19 -7.83
C ASP A 159 4.21 -9.50 -6.96
N GLY A 160 3.04 -8.96 -7.33
CA GLY A 160 1.76 -9.40 -6.76
C GLY A 160 0.64 -8.38 -6.79
N TYR A 161 0.92 -7.07 -6.73
CA TYR A 161 -0.15 -6.07 -6.69
C TYR A 161 -0.16 -5.19 -7.93
N PRO A 162 -1.26 -5.15 -8.69
CA PRO A 162 -1.43 -4.23 -9.79
C PRO A 162 -1.23 -2.77 -9.33
N ARG A 163 -0.53 -1.95 -10.13
CA ARG A 163 -0.22 -0.56 -9.74
C ARG A 163 -0.91 0.46 -10.61
N VAL A 164 -1.19 1.59 -9.98
CA VAL A 164 -1.81 2.74 -10.61
C VAL A 164 -0.98 3.97 -10.30
N HIS A 165 -0.45 4.60 -11.34
CA HIS A 165 0.36 5.81 -11.27
C HIS A 165 -0.52 7.02 -11.54
N PHE A 166 -0.50 7.98 -10.64
CA PHE A 166 -1.04 9.31 -10.85
C PHE A 166 0.08 10.28 -11.18
N VAL A 167 -0.10 11.09 -12.23
CA VAL A 167 0.86 12.13 -12.64
C VAL A 167 0.10 13.43 -12.91
N ALA A 168 0.56 14.53 -12.34
CA ALA A 168 0.05 15.87 -12.58
C ALA A 168 1.17 16.91 -12.46
N SER A 169 1.00 18.10 -13.04
CA SER A 169 1.89 19.23 -12.76
C SER A 169 1.83 19.59 -11.28
N ASP A 170 2.97 19.68 -10.58
CA ASP A 170 2.99 20.08 -9.16
C ASP A 170 2.45 21.51 -8.98
N ALA A 171 2.75 22.41 -9.94
CA ALA A 171 2.30 23.79 -9.91
C ALA A 171 0.77 23.92 -10.02
N GLU A 172 0.13 23.07 -10.81
CA GLU A 172 -1.34 23.04 -10.88
C GLU A 172 -1.94 22.40 -9.63
N LEU A 173 -1.33 21.32 -9.13
CA LEU A 173 -1.80 20.62 -7.94
C LEU A 173 -1.69 21.49 -6.67
N ALA A 174 -0.68 22.37 -6.61
CA ALA A 174 -0.48 23.36 -5.54
C ALA A 174 -1.68 24.31 -5.35
N GLN A 175 -2.58 24.41 -6.33
CA GLN A 175 -3.81 25.20 -6.23
C GLN A 175 -4.90 24.51 -5.38
N GLY A 176 -4.59 23.37 -4.76
CA GLY A 176 -5.48 22.63 -3.87
C GLY A 176 -6.57 21.84 -4.59
N LYS A 177 -6.40 21.57 -5.89
CA LYS A 177 -7.35 20.82 -6.73
C LYS A 177 -6.61 19.87 -7.64
N ILE A 178 -7.20 18.70 -7.89
CA ILE A 178 -6.67 17.75 -8.87
C ILE A 178 -6.90 18.30 -10.29
N PRO A 179 -5.85 18.51 -11.10
CA PRO A 179 -6.02 19.03 -12.46
C PRO A 179 -6.85 18.08 -13.34
N PRO A 180 -7.79 18.56 -14.16
CA PRO A 180 -8.58 17.70 -15.06
C PRO A 180 -7.73 16.90 -16.05
N ALA A 181 -6.55 17.41 -16.39
CA ALA A 181 -5.58 16.82 -17.30
C ALA A 181 -4.61 15.83 -16.62
N ALA A 182 -4.63 15.72 -15.29
CA ALA A 182 -3.82 14.74 -14.57
C ALA A 182 -4.09 13.33 -15.10
N GLN A 183 -3.07 12.49 -15.18
CA GLN A 183 -3.14 11.17 -15.80
C GLN A 183 -3.11 10.07 -14.76
N PHE A 184 -3.98 9.08 -14.94
CA PHE A 184 -3.94 7.79 -14.27
C PHE A 184 -3.41 6.76 -15.25
N THR A 185 -2.23 6.22 -15.00
CA THR A 185 -1.62 5.15 -15.83
C THR A 185 -1.58 3.87 -15.02
N GLY A 186 -2.11 2.78 -15.57
CA GLY A 186 -2.10 1.49 -14.91
C GLY A 186 -1.05 0.55 -15.48
N ASP A 187 -0.53 -0.32 -14.63
CA ASP A 187 0.23 -1.49 -15.07
C ASP A 187 -0.74 -2.50 -15.75
N ASP A 188 -0.30 -3.10 -16.85
CA ASP A 188 -1.07 -4.08 -17.63
C ASP A 188 -2.53 -3.66 -17.92
N ASN A 189 -3.49 -4.40 -17.36
CA ASN A 189 -4.94 -4.22 -17.52
C ASN A 189 -5.62 -3.71 -16.24
N VAL A 190 -4.87 -3.19 -15.26
CA VAL A 190 -5.44 -2.80 -13.96
C VAL A 190 -6.53 -1.72 -14.08
N LEU A 191 -6.43 -0.78 -15.02
CA LEU A 191 -7.49 0.21 -15.24
C LEU A 191 -8.75 -0.44 -15.83
N GLY A 192 -8.58 -1.51 -16.60
CA GLY A 192 -9.67 -2.36 -17.07
C GLY A 192 -10.31 -3.13 -15.92
N ASP A 193 -9.53 -3.61 -14.97
CA ASP A 193 -10.03 -4.33 -13.81
C ASP A 193 -10.70 -3.40 -12.79
N LEU A 194 -10.13 -2.21 -12.54
CA LEU A 194 -10.68 -1.25 -11.58
C LEU A 194 -11.86 -0.46 -12.15
N PHE A 195 -11.74 0.03 -13.38
CA PHE A 195 -12.68 1.03 -13.91
C PHE A 195 -13.42 0.56 -15.16
N THR A 196 -13.18 -0.67 -15.63
CA THR A 196 -13.64 -1.16 -16.95
C THR A 196 -13.11 -0.33 -18.13
N ILE A 197 -11.99 0.37 -17.93
CA ILE A 197 -11.38 1.24 -18.93
C ILE A 197 -10.30 0.45 -19.70
N GLN A 198 -10.54 0.20 -20.98
CA GLN A 198 -9.59 -0.49 -21.87
C GLN A 198 -8.52 0.47 -22.42
N ALA A 199 -7.78 1.12 -21.52
CA ALA A 199 -6.66 2.00 -21.87
C ALA A 199 -5.56 1.89 -20.83
N ARG A 200 -4.30 2.05 -21.25
CA ARG A 200 -3.14 2.09 -20.34
C ARG A 200 -3.08 3.36 -19.52
N SER A 201 -3.64 4.45 -20.04
CA SER A 201 -3.68 5.75 -19.38
C SER A 201 -5.03 6.44 -19.60
N VAL A 202 -5.52 7.12 -18.57
CA VAL A 202 -6.79 7.84 -18.58
C VAL A 202 -6.65 9.19 -17.84
N PRO A 203 -7.12 10.30 -18.43
CA PRO A 203 -7.16 11.58 -17.74
C PRO A 203 -8.18 11.55 -16.59
N TRP A 204 -7.86 12.23 -15.49
CA TRP A 204 -8.68 12.35 -14.29
C TRP A 204 -10.12 12.78 -14.59
N CYS A 205 -10.31 13.72 -15.51
CA CYS A 205 -11.64 14.17 -15.91
C CYS A 205 -12.53 13.07 -16.52
N LYS A 206 -11.94 12.04 -17.15
CA LYS A 206 -12.71 10.88 -17.63
C LYS A 206 -13.11 9.97 -16.48
N VAL A 207 -12.25 9.78 -15.48
CA VAL A 207 -12.59 9.01 -14.27
C VAL A 207 -13.69 9.73 -13.47
N GLN A 208 -13.63 11.07 -13.38
CA GLN A 208 -14.71 11.91 -12.84
C GLN A 208 -16.03 11.73 -13.58
N LYS A 209 -16.03 11.67 -14.91
CA LYS A 209 -17.25 11.40 -15.68
C LYS A 209 -17.80 10.00 -15.40
N LEU A 210 -16.93 8.99 -15.36
CA LEU A 210 -17.31 7.61 -15.03
C LEU A 210 -17.95 7.52 -13.64
N ALA A 211 -17.35 8.16 -12.64
CA ALA A 211 -17.84 8.20 -11.27
C ALA A 211 -19.30 8.65 -11.15
N ASN A 212 -19.72 9.57 -12.02
CA ASN A 212 -21.07 10.13 -12.02
C ASN A 212 -22.10 9.29 -12.80
N THR A 213 -21.67 8.24 -13.52
CA THR A 213 -22.58 7.32 -14.19
C THR A 213 -23.24 6.35 -13.20
N GLU A 214 -24.37 5.73 -13.59
CA GLU A 214 -25.00 4.68 -12.77
C GLU A 214 -24.06 3.52 -12.47
N SER A 215 -23.27 3.09 -13.47
CA SER A 215 -22.22 2.08 -13.28
C SER A 215 -21.16 2.52 -12.27
N GLY A 216 -20.70 3.78 -12.36
CA GLY A 216 -19.76 4.36 -11.41
C GLY A 216 -20.28 4.41 -9.98
N LYS A 217 -21.57 4.71 -9.79
CA LYS A 217 -22.23 4.67 -8.47
C LYS A 217 -22.32 3.25 -7.93
N LEU A 218 -22.75 2.29 -8.75
CA LEU A 218 -22.84 0.88 -8.37
C LEU A 218 -21.48 0.29 -8.00
N ASN A 219 -20.43 0.72 -8.69
CA ASN A 219 -19.06 0.26 -8.45
C ASN A 219 -18.27 1.13 -7.45
N PHE A 220 -18.93 2.07 -6.80
CA PHE A 220 -18.35 2.97 -5.78
C PHE A 220 -17.18 3.84 -6.28
N VAL A 221 -17.10 4.08 -7.59
CA VAL A 221 -16.04 4.89 -8.23
C VAL A 221 -16.09 6.33 -7.72
N TYR A 222 -17.27 6.91 -7.48
CA TYR A 222 -17.39 8.27 -6.94
C TYR A 222 -16.74 8.41 -5.56
N LYS A 223 -16.95 7.43 -4.69
CA LYS A 223 -16.41 7.47 -3.33
C LYS A 223 -14.90 7.28 -3.33
N TRP A 224 -14.43 6.31 -4.12
CA TRP A 224 -13.01 6.10 -4.38
C TRP A 224 -12.34 7.37 -4.92
N LEU A 225 -13.00 8.07 -5.84
CA LEU A 225 -12.47 9.27 -6.48
C LEU A 225 -12.33 10.44 -5.49
N GLU A 226 -13.37 10.69 -4.70
CA GLU A 226 -13.36 11.73 -3.65
C GLU A 226 -12.25 11.49 -2.63
N GLU A 227 -12.10 10.25 -2.16
CA GLU A 227 -11.07 9.89 -1.19
C GLU A 227 -9.67 9.93 -1.80
N THR A 228 -9.50 9.41 -3.01
CA THR A 228 -8.20 9.44 -3.71
C THR A 228 -7.75 10.88 -3.94
N ALA A 229 -8.67 11.79 -4.27
CA ALA A 229 -8.34 13.21 -4.36
C ALA A 229 -7.83 13.78 -3.02
N GLN A 230 -8.46 13.42 -1.89
CA GLN A 230 -8.01 13.82 -0.57
C GLN A 230 -6.63 13.25 -0.22
N ILE A 231 -6.40 11.96 -0.52
CA ILE A 231 -5.11 11.30 -0.30
C ILE A 231 -4.01 12.00 -1.12
N LEU A 232 -4.28 12.32 -2.39
CA LEU A 232 -3.32 12.99 -3.26
C LEU A 232 -2.94 14.39 -2.74
N LEU A 233 -3.93 15.18 -2.32
CA LEU A 233 -3.69 16.52 -1.78
C LEU A 233 -2.97 16.45 -0.43
N ALA A 234 -3.36 15.54 0.46
CA ALA A 234 -2.71 15.33 1.75
C ALA A 234 -1.25 14.88 1.57
N ALA A 235 -1.00 13.92 0.68
CA ALA A 235 0.35 13.41 0.41
C ALA A 235 1.30 14.50 -0.10
N ARG A 236 0.78 15.50 -0.82
CA ARG A 236 1.58 16.64 -1.29
C ARG A 236 2.07 17.49 -0.12
N GLU A 237 1.24 17.65 0.89
CA GLU A 237 1.56 18.37 2.12
C GLU A 237 2.28 17.47 3.15
N ASN A 238 2.75 16.28 2.74
CA ASN A 238 3.34 15.25 3.59
C ASN A 238 2.42 14.77 4.74
N GLU A 239 1.11 14.84 4.53
CA GLU A 239 0.10 14.31 5.44
C GLU A 239 -0.38 12.92 4.99
N PHE A 240 -0.78 12.09 5.95
CA PHE A 240 -1.27 10.74 5.70
C PHE A 240 -2.78 10.65 5.89
N VAL A 241 -3.46 10.14 4.86
CA VAL A 241 -4.89 9.79 4.90
C VAL A 241 -5.03 8.31 4.57
N ALA A 242 -5.59 7.54 5.49
CA ALA A 242 -5.78 6.10 5.32
C ALA A 242 -7.00 5.81 4.41
N PRO A 243 -6.83 5.12 3.27
CA PRO A 243 -7.94 4.80 2.37
C PRO A 243 -8.95 3.85 3.01
N GLN A 244 -10.23 4.18 2.88
CA GLN A 244 -11.38 3.44 3.38
C GLN A 244 -12.24 2.89 2.25
N ALA A 245 -12.37 3.63 1.15
CA ALA A 245 -13.20 3.29 0.02
C ALA A 245 -12.75 1.98 -0.61
N VAL A 246 -13.75 1.20 -1.00
CA VAL A 246 -13.61 -0.06 -1.70
C VAL A 246 -14.20 0.15 -3.08
N LEU A 247 -13.40 -0.11 -4.10
CA LEU A 247 -13.84 -0.08 -5.48
C LEU A 247 -14.25 -1.49 -5.91
N ILE A 248 -15.40 -1.62 -6.57
CA ILE A 248 -15.84 -2.90 -7.15
C ILE A 248 -15.39 -2.92 -8.61
N GLY A 249 -14.38 -3.74 -8.88
CA GLY A 249 -13.84 -3.94 -10.20
C GLY A 249 -14.59 -5.01 -11.00
N ARG A 250 -13.99 -5.36 -12.15
CA ARG A 250 -14.48 -6.38 -13.06
C ARG A 250 -14.63 -7.73 -12.33
N GLY A 251 -15.74 -8.42 -12.59
CA GLY A 251 -16.02 -9.72 -11.98
C GLY A 251 -16.43 -9.64 -10.50
N GLY A 252 -16.74 -8.44 -9.98
CA GLY A 252 -17.15 -8.25 -8.59
C GLY A 252 -15.99 -8.28 -7.59
N ARG A 253 -14.74 -8.33 -8.09
CA ARG A 253 -13.54 -8.19 -7.26
C ARG A 253 -13.51 -6.83 -6.59
N ARG A 254 -12.92 -6.78 -5.40
CA ARG A 254 -12.90 -5.59 -4.57
C ARG A 254 -11.49 -5.12 -4.42
N TYR A 255 -11.27 -3.84 -4.62
CA TYR A 255 -9.96 -3.25 -4.58
C TYR A 255 -9.93 -2.09 -3.62
N ARG A 256 -8.84 -1.99 -2.87
CA ARG A 256 -8.45 -0.79 -2.14
C ARG A 256 -7.13 -0.30 -2.70
N THR A 257 -7.07 0.99 -3.04
CA THR A 257 -5.85 1.62 -3.53
C THR A 257 -5.08 2.20 -2.36
N LEU A 258 -3.88 1.68 -2.08
CA LEU A 258 -2.98 2.23 -1.07
C LEU A 258 -1.94 3.11 -1.73
N LEU A 259 -1.80 4.36 -1.26
CA LEU A 259 -0.69 5.20 -1.67
C LEU A 259 0.62 4.57 -1.17
N HIS A 260 1.48 4.18 -2.10
CA HIS A 260 2.78 3.59 -1.83
C HIS A 260 3.89 4.63 -1.84
N ARG A 261 3.83 5.57 -2.79
CA ARG A 261 4.85 6.59 -2.97
C ARG A 261 4.25 7.87 -3.52
N ALA A 262 4.80 9.00 -3.10
CA ALA A 262 4.48 10.31 -3.64
C ALA A 262 5.76 11.15 -3.72
N ARG A 263 5.99 11.85 -4.82
CA ARG A 263 7.18 12.69 -5.02
C ARG A 263 6.99 13.74 -6.11
N VAL A 264 7.69 14.85 -5.98
CA VAL A 264 7.93 15.78 -7.09
C VAL A 264 9.14 15.28 -7.89
N GLN A 265 9.00 15.21 -9.21
CA GLN A 265 10.05 14.83 -10.14
C GLN A 265 10.82 16.08 -10.60
N GLY A 266 12.04 15.89 -11.12
CA GLY A 266 12.91 17.00 -11.51
C GLY A 266 12.40 17.86 -12.69
N ASP A 267 11.40 17.36 -13.42
CA ASP A 267 10.69 18.07 -14.50
C ASP A 267 9.49 18.90 -14.01
N GLY A 268 9.21 18.90 -12.70
CA GLY A 268 8.10 19.64 -12.09
C GLY A 268 6.79 18.85 -12.00
N ASP A 269 6.78 17.58 -12.39
CA ASP A 269 5.61 16.71 -12.23
C ASP A 269 5.53 16.12 -10.82
N TYR A 270 4.34 16.11 -10.24
CA TYR A 270 4.01 15.37 -9.04
C TYR A 270 3.50 13.98 -9.40
N ARG A 271 4.18 12.95 -8.90
CA ARG A 271 3.88 11.55 -9.17
C ARG A 271 3.53 10.79 -7.90
N CYS A 272 2.36 10.15 -7.93
CA CYS A 272 1.93 9.20 -6.91
C CYS A 272 1.82 7.79 -7.49
N GLU A 273 2.17 6.80 -6.69
CA GLU A 273 2.05 5.39 -7.01
C GLU A 273 1.09 4.75 -6.01
N PHE A 274 0.04 4.11 -6.53
CA PHE A 274 -0.94 3.37 -5.74
C PHE A 274 -0.82 1.88 -6.02
N LEU A 275 -0.91 1.07 -4.96
CA LEU A 275 -1.09 -0.38 -5.06
C LEU A 275 -2.58 -0.67 -5.04
N ALA A 276 -3.10 -1.35 -6.06
CA ALA A 276 -4.47 -1.87 -6.06
C ALA A 276 -4.49 -3.23 -5.37
N ILE A 277 -4.81 -3.24 -4.08
CA ILE A 277 -4.85 -4.44 -3.26
C ILE A 277 -6.24 -5.05 -3.35
N GLU A 278 -6.32 -6.32 -3.75
CA GLU A 278 -7.57 -7.07 -3.68
C GLU A 278 -8.00 -7.24 -2.22
N GLU A 279 -9.14 -6.66 -1.86
CA GLU A 279 -9.67 -6.74 -0.50
C GLU A 279 -10.42 -8.07 -0.32
N VAL A 280 -9.85 -8.96 0.49
CA VAL A 280 -10.47 -10.23 0.88
C VAL A 280 -11.70 -10.03 1.81
N GLY A 281 -11.94 -8.80 2.26
CA GLY A 281 -13.08 -8.39 3.08
C GLY A 281 -14.41 -8.24 2.32
N GLY A 282 -14.61 -9.02 1.25
CA GLY A 282 -15.88 -9.11 0.51
C GLY A 282 -17.07 -9.50 1.38
N PRO A 283 -18.29 -9.65 0.81
CA PRO A 283 -19.36 -10.30 1.55
C PRO A 283 -18.89 -11.72 1.84
N LEU A 284 -19.09 -12.18 3.07
CA LEU A 284 -18.79 -13.57 3.40
C LEU A 284 -19.65 -14.47 2.51
N THR A 285 -19.01 -15.26 1.66
CA THR A 285 -19.69 -16.21 0.77
C THR A 285 -20.13 -17.43 1.57
N GLY A 286 -21.20 -18.10 1.12
CA GLY A 286 -21.74 -19.29 1.79
C GLY A 286 -22.52 -19.03 3.08
N LEU A 287 -22.70 -17.77 3.50
CA LEU A 287 -23.60 -17.41 4.60
C LEU A 287 -25.00 -17.07 4.09
N SER A 288 -26.02 -17.34 4.92
CA SER A 288 -27.37 -16.81 4.67
C SER A 288 -27.37 -15.28 4.76
N SER A 289 -28.33 -14.63 4.09
CA SER A 289 -28.52 -13.16 4.16
C SER A 289 -28.60 -12.65 5.61
N LYS A 290 -29.31 -13.40 6.45
CA LYS A 290 -29.48 -13.14 7.89
C LYS A 290 -28.15 -13.13 8.64
N GLN A 291 -27.33 -14.15 8.42
CA GLN A 291 -25.99 -14.27 9.04
C GLN A 291 -25.05 -13.16 8.56
N LEU A 292 -25.03 -12.90 7.24
CA LEU A 292 -24.21 -11.86 6.65
C LEU A 292 -24.60 -10.47 7.19
N SER A 293 -25.90 -10.20 7.27
CA SER A 293 -26.46 -8.96 7.82
C SER A 293 -26.05 -8.76 9.28
N LEU A 294 -26.21 -9.78 10.13
CA LEU A 294 -25.83 -9.74 11.54
C LEU A 294 -24.32 -9.51 11.74
N LEU A 295 -23.46 -10.24 11.03
CA LEU A 295 -22.00 -10.09 11.16
C LEU A 295 -21.51 -8.73 10.66
N THR A 296 -22.09 -8.24 9.56
CA THR A 296 -21.77 -6.91 9.03
C THR A 296 -22.23 -5.82 10.00
N ALA A 297 -23.43 -5.98 10.57
CA ALA A 297 -23.96 -5.08 11.60
C ALA A 297 -23.06 -5.00 12.84
N ILE A 298 -22.54 -6.14 13.33
CA ILE A 298 -21.58 -6.16 14.45
C ILE A 298 -20.32 -5.38 14.08
N ARG A 299 -19.74 -5.67 12.91
CA ARG A 299 -18.54 -4.97 12.43
C ARG A 299 -18.76 -3.46 12.36
N MET A 300 -19.86 -3.03 11.75
CA MET A 300 -20.20 -1.60 11.63
C MET A 300 -20.48 -0.97 13.00
N GLY A 301 -21.12 -1.70 13.91
CA GLY A 301 -21.32 -1.25 15.29
C GLY A 301 -20.01 -1.03 16.03
N TYR A 302 -19.01 -1.91 15.87
CA TYR A 302 -17.68 -1.71 16.44
C TYR A 302 -16.96 -0.51 15.84
N ARG A 303 -17.00 -0.35 14.51
CA ARG A 303 -16.42 0.81 13.84
C ARG A 303 -17.09 2.12 14.25
N PHE A 304 -18.41 2.14 14.35
CA PHE A 304 -19.16 3.30 14.84
C PHE A 304 -18.71 3.68 16.25
N ARG A 305 -18.46 2.70 17.12
CA ARG A 305 -17.91 2.96 18.46
C ARG A 305 -16.54 3.62 18.41
N SER A 306 -15.61 3.10 17.61
CA SER A 306 -14.24 3.63 17.55
C SER A 306 -14.17 4.98 16.82
N GLU A 307 -14.87 5.13 15.72
CA GLU A 307 -14.72 6.25 14.79
C GLU A 307 -15.69 7.40 15.08
N ILE A 308 -16.80 7.15 15.76
CA ILE A 308 -17.73 8.20 16.20
C ILE A 308 -17.64 8.40 17.71
N ILE A 309 -18.05 7.40 18.50
CA ILE A 309 -18.25 7.58 19.95
C ILE A 309 -16.93 7.88 20.69
N GLN A 310 -15.84 7.19 20.33
CA GLN A 310 -14.53 7.37 20.99
C GLN A 310 -13.72 8.52 20.39
N LYS A 311 -13.79 8.72 19.07
CA LYS A 311 -13.02 9.76 18.36
C LYS A 311 -13.54 11.18 18.59
N PHE A 312 -14.85 11.34 18.78
CA PHE A 312 -15.49 12.62 19.04
C PHE A 312 -15.97 12.69 20.49
N PRO A 313 -15.08 12.99 21.46
CA PRO A 313 -15.46 13.05 22.87
C PRO A 313 -16.46 14.18 23.10
N ALA A 314 -17.26 14.03 24.16
CA ALA A 314 -18.26 15.02 24.58
C ALA A 314 -17.68 16.39 25.02
N ASP A 315 -16.35 16.48 25.16
CA ASP A 315 -15.64 17.65 25.66
C ASP A 315 -15.00 18.46 24.51
N PHE A 316 -15.82 19.33 23.91
CA PHE A 316 -15.41 20.26 22.84
C PHE A 316 -14.96 21.62 23.38
N ASP A 317 -15.02 21.83 24.71
CA ASP A 317 -14.79 23.14 25.32
C ASP A 317 -13.30 23.51 25.30
N ALA A 318 -12.41 22.50 25.25
CA ALA A 318 -10.96 22.68 25.16
C ALA A 318 -10.43 22.97 23.73
N GLN A 319 -11.27 22.92 22.70
CA GLN A 319 -10.85 23.05 21.30
C GLN A 319 -11.04 24.47 20.76
N SER A 320 -10.16 24.88 19.83
CA SER A 320 -10.31 26.14 19.10
C SER A 320 -11.57 26.13 18.22
N SER A 321 -12.04 27.31 17.81
CA SER A 321 -13.18 27.46 16.88
C SER A 321 -12.96 26.66 15.59
N ASP A 322 -11.75 26.72 15.05
CA ASP A 322 -11.41 26.13 13.76
C ASP A 322 -11.32 24.61 13.85
N GLU A 323 -10.76 24.08 14.94
CA GLU A 323 -10.73 22.63 15.17
C GLU A 323 -12.14 22.09 15.39
N ARG A 324 -12.98 22.83 16.12
CA ARG A 324 -14.38 22.48 16.34
C ARG A 324 -15.15 22.42 15.03
N GLU A 325 -15.00 23.43 14.16
CA GLU A 325 -15.66 23.44 12.85
C GLU A 325 -15.19 22.29 11.95
N ARG A 326 -13.88 22.03 11.88
CA ARG A 326 -13.35 20.86 11.15
C ARG A 326 -13.96 19.56 11.67
N ARG A 327 -14.05 19.37 12.99
CA ARG A 327 -14.63 18.17 13.60
C ARG A 327 -16.13 18.04 13.34
N ILE A 328 -16.88 19.14 13.40
CA ILE A 328 -18.31 19.17 13.04
C ILE A 328 -18.51 18.59 11.63
N GLN A 329 -17.67 18.98 10.67
CA GLN A 329 -17.77 18.52 9.28
C GLN A 329 -17.29 17.06 9.09
N GLN A 330 -16.48 16.51 10.00
CA GLN A 330 -16.00 15.13 9.91
C GLN A 330 -17.07 14.11 10.31
N ILE A 331 -17.93 14.41 11.30
CA ILE A 331 -18.91 13.44 11.83
C ILE A 331 -19.84 12.89 10.73
N PRO A 332 -20.52 13.73 9.91
CA PRO A 332 -21.40 13.24 8.85
C PRO A 332 -20.65 12.42 7.80
N ARG A 333 -19.41 12.82 7.47
CA ARG A 333 -18.57 12.10 6.50
C ARG A 333 -18.27 10.69 6.99
N VAL A 334 -17.86 10.53 8.25
CA VAL A 334 -17.60 9.22 8.84
C VAL A 334 -18.87 8.36 8.86
N ILE A 335 -20.03 8.93 9.18
CA ILE A 335 -21.31 8.18 9.14
C ILE A 335 -21.65 7.73 7.71
N GLU A 336 -21.44 8.61 6.73
CA GLU A 336 -21.63 8.28 5.32
C GLU A 336 -20.66 7.18 4.86
N ASP A 337 -19.39 7.25 5.26
CA ASP A 337 -18.37 6.23 4.97
C ASP A 337 -18.77 4.86 5.51
N LEU A 338 -19.19 4.80 6.78
CA LEU A 338 -19.69 3.57 7.41
C LEU A 338 -20.94 3.04 6.71
N THR A 339 -21.82 3.93 6.24
CA THR A 339 -23.04 3.56 5.50
C THR A 339 -22.70 3.02 4.11
N VAL A 340 -21.74 3.61 3.42
CA VAL A 340 -21.28 3.13 2.12
C VAL A 340 -20.58 1.77 2.28
N GLU A 341 -19.72 1.62 3.28
CA GLU A 341 -19.05 0.35 3.54
C GLU A 341 -20.03 -0.77 3.94
N SER A 342 -21.07 -0.47 4.72
CA SER A 342 -22.07 -1.49 5.07
C SER A 342 -22.79 -2.03 3.82
N LYS A 343 -23.05 -1.16 2.83
CA LYS A 343 -23.61 -1.56 1.53
C LYS A 343 -22.64 -2.42 0.74
N THR A 344 -21.36 -2.06 0.68
CA THR A 344 -20.37 -2.88 -0.03
C THR A 344 -20.25 -4.25 0.63
N ARG A 345 -20.27 -4.37 1.97
CA ARG A 345 -19.99 -5.64 2.65
C ARG A 345 -21.12 -6.66 2.71
N GLY A 346 -22.35 -6.34 2.29
CA GLY A 346 -23.39 -7.36 2.20
C GLY A 346 -24.83 -6.87 2.10
N ASN A 347 -25.06 -5.63 1.63
CA ASN A 347 -26.39 -5.01 1.53
C ASN A 347 -27.30 -5.36 2.71
N ILE A 348 -26.94 -4.88 3.91
CA ILE A 348 -27.68 -5.09 5.15
C ILE A 348 -29.10 -4.57 4.96
N SER A 349 -30.07 -5.45 4.77
CA SER A 349 -31.48 -5.08 4.90
C SER A 349 -31.88 -5.19 6.38
N THR A 350 -32.70 -4.25 6.84
CA THR A 350 -33.25 -4.31 8.19
C THR A 350 -34.04 -5.60 8.42
N GLU A 351 -34.75 -6.07 7.39
CA GLU A 351 -35.50 -7.32 7.41
C GLU A 351 -34.58 -8.52 7.64
N ASP A 352 -33.50 -8.67 6.87
CA ASP A 352 -32.53 -9.76 7.03
C ASP A 352 -31.86 -9.70 8.41
N PHE A 353 -31.55 -8.49 8.89
CA PHE A 353 -30.96 -8.30 10.21
C PHE A 353 -31.90 -8.79 11.31
N LEU A 354 -33.15 -8.33 11.31
CA LEU A 354 -34.15 -8.70 12.30
C LEU A 354 -34.51 -10.19 12.22
N ALA A 355 -34.55 -10.76 11.02
CA ALA A 355 -34.77 -12.19 10.81
C ALA A 355 -33.65 -13.09 11.36
N ALA A 356 -32.50 -12.51 11.74
CA ALA A 356 -31.45 -13.25 12.41
C ALA A 356 -31.78 -13.56 13.88
N PHE A 357 -32.75 -12.86 14.49
CA PHE A 357 -33.16 -12.99 15.89
C PHE A 357 -34.46 -13.80 16.02
N ASP A 358 -34.77 -14.26 17.24
CA ASP A 358 -36.12 -14.76 17.56
C ASP A 358 -37.12 -13.60 17.70
N ASP A 359 -38.42 -13.89 17.75
CA ASP A 359 -39.47 -12.86 17.73
C ASP A 359 -39.32 -11.83 18.86
N VAL A 360 -38.95 -12.29 20.07
CA VAL A 360 -38.82 -11.43 21.26
C VAL A 360 -37.60 -10.51 21.14
N GLU A 361 -36.46 -11.04 20.72
CA GLU A 361 -35.24 -10.24 20.52
C GLU A 361 -35.33 -9.36 19.28
N SER A 362 -35.99 -9.82 18.22
CA SER A 362 -36.26 -9.05 17.01
C SER A 362 -37.05 -7.78 17.31
N GLU A 363 -38.12 -7.88 18.13
CA GLU A 363 -38.89 -6.70 18.54
C GLU A 363 -38.02 -5.68 19.30
N LYS A 364 -37.18 -6.16 20.23
CA LYS A 364 -36.25 -5.28 20.97
C LYS A 364 -35.23 -4.63 20.04
N MET A 365 -34.66 -5.39 19.10
CA MET A 365 -33.71 -4.86 18.13
C MET A 365 -34.39 -3.83 17.20
N SER A 366 -35.63 -4.06 16.78
CA SER A 366 -36.39 -3.08 16.00
C SER A 366 -36.52 -1.76 16.75
N ARG A 367 -36.88 -1.78 18.04
CA ARG A 367 -36.96 -0.55 18.86
C ARG A 367 -35.62 0.19 18.96
N LEU A 368 -34.51 -0.54 19.04
CA LEU A 368 -33.18 0.08 19.03
C LEU A 368 -32.89 0.79 17.69
N LEU A 369 -33.27 0.17 16.57
CA LEU A 369 -33.14 0.79 15.25
C LEU A 369 -34.00 2.05 15.12
N ASP A 370 -35.18 2.09 15.72
CA ASP A 370 -36.07 3.26 15.71
C ASP A 370 -35.50 4.46 16.50
N TYR A 371 -34.62 4.23 17.46
CA TYR A 371 -33.93 5.32 18.18
C TYR A 371 -32.86 6.01 17.35
N TRP A 372 -32.28 5.34 16.37
CA TRP A 372 -31.17 5.89 15.58
C TRP A 372 -31.55 7.18 14.83
N PRO A 373 -32.64 7.24 14.03
CA PRO A 373 -33.02 8.46 13.31
C PRO A 373 -33.26 9.66 14.23
N ILE A 374 -33.75 9.41 15.46
CA ILE A 374 -34.03 10.46 16.46
C ILE A 374 -32.70 11.03 16.97
N LEU A 375 -31.79 10.14 17.42
CA LEU A 375 -30.49 10.54 17.94
C LEU A 375 -29.62 11.20 16.88
N ALA A 376 -29.59 10.66 15.66
CA ALA A 376 -28.83 11.22 14.54
C ALA A 376 -29.32 12.62 14.18
N ARG A 377 -30.64 12.83 14.12
CA ARG A 377 -31.24 14.14 13.84
C ARG A 377 -30.89 15.16 14.92
N GLU A 378 -31.01 14.80 16.20
CA GLU A 378 -30.67 15.71 17.29
C GLU A 378 -29.16 16.01 17.33
N MET A 379 -28.31 15.03 17.01
CA MET A 379 -26.87 15.25 16.84
C MET A 379 -26.60 16.26 15.72
N TYR A 380 -27.12 16.05 14.51
CA TYR A 380 -26.90 16.97 13.38
C TYR A 380 -27.45 18.36 13.65
N LYS A 381 -28.64 18.47 14.24
CA LYS A 381 -29.22 19.75 14.65
C LYS A 381 -28.34 20.49 15.66
N SER A 382 -27.74 19.77 16.61
CA SER A 382 -26.83 20.34 17.62
C SER A 382 -25.48 20.77 17.01
N LEU A 383 -25.05 20.07 15.95
CA LEU A 383 -23.89 20.44 15.13
C LEU A 383 -24.18 21.59 14.15
N GLY A 384 -25.40 22.15 14.14
CA GLY A 384 -25.78 23.23 13.23
C GLY A 384 -25.96 22.78 11.78
N LEU A 385 -26.15 21.49 11.56
CA LEU A 385 -26.29 20.87 10.24
C LEU A 385 -27.76 20.63 9.87
N SER A 386 -28.02 20.45 8.58
CA SER A 386 -29.27 19.92 8.05
C SER A 386 -29.56 18.50 8.54
N SER A 387 -30.81 18.04 8.39
CA SER A 387 -31.24 16.72 8.83
C SER A 387 -30.52 15.56 8.14
N ASP A 388 -29.94 15.79 6.96
CA ASP A 388 -29.10 14.84 6.24
C ASP A 388 -27.59 14.96 6.58
N GLY A 389 -27.22 15.92 7.42
CA GLY A 389 -25.84 16.18 7.84
C GLY A 389 -24.96 16.86 6.78
N LYS A 390 -25.52 17.29 5.64
CA LYS A 390 -24.73 17.76 4.48
C LYS A 390 -24.48 19.26 4.46
N THR A 391 -25.42 20.05 4.97
CA THR A 391 -25.41 21.52 4.85
C THR A 391 -25.29 22.16 6.21
N VAL A 392 -24.37 23.11 6.36
CA VAL A 392 -24.28 23.96 7.56
C VAL A 392 -25.39 25.01 7.48
N ILE A 393 -26.31 24.99 8.44
CA ILE A 393 -27.45 25.92 8.51
C ILE A 393 -27.17 27.06 9.49
N ARG A 394 -26.42 26.79 10.55
CA ARG A 394 -26.11 27.73 11.63
C ARG A 394 -24.83 27.31 12.37
N PRO A 395 -24.21 28.19 13.17
CA PRO A 395 -23.14 27.78 14.06
C PRO A 395 -23.58 26.62 14.98
N GLY A 396 -22.84 25.52 14.96
CA GLY A 396 -23.06 24.34 15.78
C GLY A 396 -22.32 24.42 17.12
N LEU A 397 -22.76 23.61 18.09
CA LEU A 397 -22.11 23.51 19.41
C LEU A 397 -21.98 24.86 20.13
N VAL A 398 -23.06 25.66 20.11
CA VAL A 398 -23.16 26.94 20.81
C VAL A 398 -24.30 26.90 21.84
N GLY A 399 -24.04 27.41 23.05
CA GLY A 399 -25.04 27.50 24.11
C GLY A 399 -25.69 26.15 24.42
N SER A 400 -27.03 26.09 24.35
CA SER A 400 -27.79 24.87 24.66
C SER A 400 -27.52 23.68 23.71
N ASP A 401 -26.94 23.92 22.54
CA ASP A 401 -26.63 22.84 21.60
C ASP A 401 -25.47 21.94 22.07
N VAL A 402 -24.58 22.44 22.93
CA VAL A 402 -23.51 21.63 23.52
C VAL A 402 -24.11 20.52 24.37
N GLU A 403 -25.05 20.85 25.26
CA GLU A 403 -25.72 19.86 26.12
C GLU A 403 -26.61 18.90 25.32
N ARG A 404 -27.27 19.39 24.27
CA ARG A 404 -28.04 18.53 23.35
C ARG A 404 -27.14 17.54 22.62
N TYR A 405 -25.99 17.99 22.12
CA TYR A 405 -25.00 17.13 21.51
C TYR A 405 -24.48 16.08 22.49
N ARG A 406 -24.09 16.49 23.71
CA ARG A 406 -23.63 15.58 24.78
C ARG A 406 -24.68 14.51 25.09
N THR A 407 -25.94 14.93 25.18
CA THR A 407 -27.08 14.03 25.42
C THR A 407 -27.30 13.06 24.26
N ALA A 408 -27.29 13.55 23.01
CA ALA A 408 -27.44 12.72 21.82
C ALA A 408 -26.29 11.70 21.69
N LEU A 409 -25.04 12.13 21.90
CA LEU A 409 -23.87 11.26 21.82
C LEU A 409 -23.87 10.21 22.95
N LYS A 410 -24.28 10.59 24.18
CA LYS A 410 -24.49 9.63 25.28
C LYS A 410 -25.58 8.61 24.92
N GLY A 411 -26.69 9.06 24.33
CA GLY A 411 -27.74 8.19 23.80
C GLY A 411 -27.22 7.22 22.75
N MET A 412 -26.43 7.69 21.78
CA MET A 412 -25.81 6.85 20.76
C MET A 412 -24.83 5.83 21.36
N ARG A 413 -24.08 6.21 22.40
CA ARG A 413 -23.20 5.30 23.13
C ARG A 413 -23.99 4.17 23.78
N LEU A 414 -25.08 4.48 24.48
CA LEU A 414 -25.94 3.49 25.12
C LEU A 414 -26.61 2.58 24.07
N LEU A 415 -27.15 3.17 23.00
CA LEU A 415 -27.70 2.45 21.85
C LEU A 415 -26.68 1.47 21.27
N ASN A 416 -25.45 1.92 21.01
CA ASN A 416 -24.39 1.09 20.45
C ASN A 416 -23.95 -0.05 21.40
N ILE A 417 -23.88 0.20 22.72
CA ILE A 417 -23.56 -0.83 23.72
C ILE A 417 -24.63 -1.92 23.68
N GLU A 418 -25.91 -1.53 23.75
CA GLU A 418 -27.02 -2.46 23.77
C GLU A 418 -27.14 -3.24 22.46
N PHE A 419 -27.04 -2.55 21.32
CA PHE A 419 -27.07 -3.13 19.99
C PHE A 419 -25.97 -4.19 19.81
N LEU A 420 -24.73 -3.86 20.15
CA LEU A 420 -23.61 -4.80 20.03
C LEU A 420 -23.71 -5.95 21.01
N SER A 421 -24.13 -5.69 22.25
CA SER A 421 -24.31 -6.75 23.26
C SER A 421 -25.28 -7.82 22.76
N ARG A 422 -26.45 -7.42 22.27
CA ARG A 422 -27.46 -8.33 21.73
C ARG A 422 -27.00 -9.04 20.45
N SER A 423 -26.39 -8.31 19.53
CA SER A 423 -25.91 -8.88 18.27
C SER A 423 -24.81 -9.92 18.50
N CYS A 424 -23.83 -9.61 19.36
CA CYS A 424 -22.77 -10.56 19.72
C CYS A 424 -23.30 -11.75 20.50
N ALA A 425 -24.25 -11.55 21.42
CA ALA A 425 -24.91 -12.65 22.13
C ALA A 425 -25.63 -13.59 21.15
N ARG A 426 -26.28 -13.04 20.11
CA ARG A 426 -26.93 -13.84 19.08
C ARG A 426 -25.93 -14.66 18.27
N VAL A 427 -24.81 -14.07 17.84
CA VAL A 427 -23.74 -14.83 17.15
C VAL A 427 -23.19 -15.94 18.05
N ALA A 428 -22.95 -15.66 19.33
CA ALA A 428 -22.48 -16.65 20.29
C ALA A 428 -23.48 -17.82 20.43
N GLN A 429 -24.78 -17.54 20.45
CA GLN A 429 -25.83 -18.58 20.44
C GLN A 429 -25.79 -19.40 19.14
N MET A 430 -25.64 -18.77 17.98
CA MET A 430 -25.59 -19.46 16.68
C MET A 430 -24.36 -20.38 16.55
N MET A 431 -23.25 -20.03 17.21
CA MET A 431 -22.02 -20.82 17.24
C MET A 431 -22.03 -21.90 18.33
N LYS A 432 -22.95 -21.82 19.30
CA LYS A 432 -22.99 -22.76 20.42
C LYS A 432 -23.33 -24.16 19.90
N ARG A 433 -22.45 -25.12 20.17
CA ARG A 433 -22.68 -26.56 19.98
C ARG A 433 -22.93 -27.23 21.31
N SER A 434 -23.60 -28.38 21.28
CA SER A 434 -23.73 -29.20 22.48
C SER A 434 -22.36 -29.78 22.88
N GLU A 435 -22.15 -30.02 24.17
CA GLU A 435 -20.90 -30.64 24.66
C GLU A 435 -20.69 -32.03 24.05
N GLN A 436 -21.77 -32.77 23.82
CA GLN A 436 -21.76 -34.03 23.10
C GLN A 436 -21.26 -33.87 21.67
N GLU A 437 -21.82 -32.92 20.90
CA GLU A 437 -21.38 -32.66 19.52
C GLU A 437 -19.92 -32.23 19.45
N LEU A 438 -19.45 -31.42 20.40
CA LEU A 438 -18.04 -31.03 20.49
C LEU A 438 -17.15 -32.25 20.76
N THR A 439 -17.58 -33.15 21.64
CA THR A 439 -16.87 -34.41 21.95
C THR A 439 -16.82 -35.33 20.73
N ASP A 440 -17.94 -35.48 20.02
CA ASP A 440 -18.03 -36.30 18.81
C ASP A 440 -17.15 -35.72 17.68
N ASN A 441 -17.16 -34.39 17.50
CA ASN A 441 -16.30 -33.70 16.54
C ASN A 441 -14.81 -33.87 16.88
N ALA A 442 -14.44 -33.77 18.16
CA ALA A 442 -13.06 -33.97 18.61
C ALA A 442 -12.59 -35.40 18.29
N LYS A 443 -13.41 -36.41 18.59
CA LYS A 443 -13.12 -37.81 18.26
C LYS A 443 -12.97 -38.02 16.75
N ALA A 444 -13.90 -37.47 15.95
CA ALA A 444 -13.84 -37.58 14.49
C ALA A 444 -12.58 -36.92 13.91
N LEU A 445 -12.17 -35.77 14.46
CA LEU A 445 -10.93 -35.10 14.08
C LEU A 445 -9.70 -35.94 14.43
N GLU A 446 -9.64 -36.53 15.63
CA GLU A 446 -8.54 -37.42 16.01
C GLU A 446 -8.41 -38.62 15.07
N ASP A 447 -9.53 -39.26 14.72
CA ASP A 447 -9.54 -40.40 13.82
C ASP A 447 -9.09 -40.01 12.41
N ALA A 448 -9.51 -38.84 11.92
CA ALA A 448 -9.05 -38.28 10.64
C ALA A 448 -7.54 -38.00 10.65
N VAL A 449 -7.01 -37.39 11.71
CA VAL A 449 -5.57 -37.13 11.85
C VAL A 449 -4.79 -38.44 11.89
N LYS A 450 -5.22 -39.43 12.69
CA LYS A 450 -4.58 -40.76 12.74
C LYS A 450 -4.53 -41.44 11.37
N SER A 451 -5.60 -41.28 10.57
CA SER A 451 -5.64 -41.84 9.22
C SER A 451 -4.65 -41.19 8.25
N LEU A 452 -4.37 -39.89 8.44
CA LEU A 452 -3.44 -39.13 7.60
C LEU A 452 -1.97 -39.29 8.00
N THR A 453 -1.68 -39.49 9.28
CA THR A 453 -0.30 -39.57 9.79
C THR A 453 0.30 -40.98 9.73
N GLY A 454 -0.51 -42.01 9.48
CA GLY A 454 -0.08 -43.41 9.46
C GLY A 454 0.41 -43.91 10.84
N PRO A 455 0.63 -45.22 11.00
CA PRO A 455 1.03 -45.80 12.29
C PRO A 455 2.45 -45.43 12.76
N ASP A 456 3.30 -44.80 11.93
CA ASP A 456 4.76 -44.73 12.16
C ASP A 456 5.30 -43.43 12.77
N ILE A 457 4.47 -42.49 13.22
CA ILE A 457 4.95 -41.36 14.05
C ILE A 457 4.71 -41.68 15.54
N LYS A 458 5.28 -42.78 16.00
CA LYS A 458 5.51 -43.07 17.42
C LYS A 458 6.97 -43.44 17.62
N THR A 459 7.85 -42.42 17.59
CA THR A 459 9.07 -42.31 18.42
C THR A 459 9.95 -41.16 17.90
N ALA A 460 9.75 -39.96 18.44
CA ALA A 460 10.78 -38.93 18.54
C ALA A 460 10.37 -37.96 19.66
N ALA A 461 10.28 -38.49 20.87
CA ALA A 461 10.29 -37.73 22.12
C ALA A 461 11.35 -38.38 23.01
#